data_AF-E6QBL0-F1
#
_entry.id   AF-E6QBL0-F1
#
_cell.length_a   1.000
_cell.length_b   1.000
_cell.length_c   1.000
_cell.angle_alpha   90.00
_cell.angle_beta   90.00
_cell.angle_gamma   90.00
#
_symmetry.space_group_name_H-M   'P 1'
#
loop_
_entity.id
_entity.type
_entity.pdbx_description
1 polymer ?
#
loop_
_entity_poly.entity_id
_entity_poly.type
_entity_poly.pdbx_seq_one_letter_code
_entity_poly.pdbx_strand_id
1 'polypeptide(L)' 'MNTVDETTTHSVVLSRSALQQRARRWVIKIVSSLLTQDGQRLDLPAMRRFMRQILQLRAEGIEVVLISSGPVSIGKCRLG' A
#
# COMPACT_ATOMS: atom_id res chain seq x y z
N MET A 1 -24.26 37.96 31.83
CA MET A 1 -25.05 37.68 30.62
C MET A 1 -24.05 37.24 29.57
N ASN A 2 -23.72 35.95 29.54
CA ASN A 2 -22.73 35.39 28.63
C ASN A 2 -23.47 34.84 27.42
N THR A 3 -22.95 35.07 26.22
CA THR A 3 -22.71 34.04 25.20
C THR A 3 -22.08 34.73 23.99
N VAL A 4 -20.75 34.66 23.92
CA VAL A 4 -20.02 34.82 22.66
C VAL A 4 -20.13 33.46 21.98
N ASP A 5 -20.85 33.41 20.86
CA ASP A 5 -20.92 32.24 19.99
C ASP A 5 -19.61 32.15 19.20
N GLU A 6 -18.61 31.50 19.78
CA GLU A 6 -17.41 31.10 19.07
C GLU A 6 -17.75 29.89 18.19
N THR A 7 -18.17 30.14 16.96
CA THR A 7 -18.17 29.15 15.87
C THR A 7 -16.74 28.68 15.59
N THR A 8 -16.24 27.78 16.43
CA THR A 8 -15.01 27.04 16.23
C THR A 8 -15.26 26.01 15.14
N THR A 9 -14.83 26.33 13.91
CA THR A 9 -14.80 25.39 12.79
C THR A 9 -13.82 24.27 13.13
N HIS A 10 -14.31 23.19 13.74
CA HIS A 10 -13.58 21.95 13.90
C HIS A 10 -13.54 21.23 12.55
N SER A 11 -12.43 21.38 11.82
CA SER A 11 -12.12 20.54 10.66
C SER A 11 -12.04 19.09 11.11
N VAL A 12 -13.08 18.31 10.86
CA VAL A 12 -13.13 16.87 11.17
C VAL A 12 -12.08 16.16 10.32
N VAL A 13 -10.96 15.79 10.93
CA VAL A 13 -9.95 14.94 10.29
C VAL A 13 -10.53 13.54 10.16
N LEU A 14 -10.77 13.10 8.92
CA LEU A 14 -11.24 11.74 8.64
C LEU A 14 -10.20 10.71 9.08
N SER A 15 -10.67 9.56 9.56
CA SER A 15 -9.80 8.43 9.88
C SER A 15 -9.06 7.94 8.62
N ARG A 16 -7.89 7.32 8.81
CA ARG A 16 -7.11 6.76 7.69
C ARG A 16 -7.92 5.78 6.84
N SER A 17 -8.74 4.95 7.48
CA SER A 17 -9.61 3.99 6.79
C SER A 17 -10.69 4.69 5.96
N ALA A 18 -11.31 5.74 6.50
CA ALA A 18 -12.30 6.53 5.77
C ALA A 18 -11.66 7.23 4.55
N LEU A 19 -10.41 7.71 4.67
CA LEU A 19 -9.67 8.26 3.54
C LEU A 19 -9.36 7.19 2.49
N GLN A 20 -8.95 5.99 2.90
CA GLN A 20 -8.65 4.88 1.99
C GLN A 20 -9.89 4.40 1.22
N GLN A 21 -11.03 4.25 1.89
CA GLN A 21 -12.30 3.82 1.26
C GLN A 21 -12.81 4.83 0.24
N ARG A 22 -12.53 6.13 0.42
CA ARG A 22 -12.92 7.19 -0.52
C ARG A 22 -11.89 7.40 -1.64
N ALA A 23 -10.70 6.80 -1.53
CA ALA A 23 -9.61 6.99 -2.49
C ALA A 23 -9.84 6.14 -3.75
N ARG A 24 -9.82 6.79 -4.92
CA ARG A 24 -9.94 6.13 -6.22
C ARG A 24 -8.66 5.43 -6.69
N ARG A 25 -7.51 5.96 -6.28
CA ARG A 25 -6.18 5.45 -6.65
C ARG A 25 -5.36 5.11 -5.43
N TRP A 26 -4.85 3.89 -5.39
CA TRP A 26 -4.04 3.36 -4.29
C TRP A 26 -2.60 3.18 -4.77
N VAL A 27 -1.67 3.78 -4.03
CA VAL A 27 -0.23 3.53 -4.20
C VAL A 27 0.17 2.46 -3.19
N ILE A 28 0.42 1.25 -3.66
CA ILE A 28 0.79 0.13 -2.80
C ILE A 28 2.29 -0.07 -2.91
N LYS A 29 2.99 0.06 -1.78
CA LYS A 29 4.42 -0.23 -1.70
C LYS A 29 4.64 -1.60 -1.09
N ILE A 30 5.37 -2.47 -1.79
CA ILE A 30 5.81 -3.78 -1.28
C ILE A 30 7.33 -3.75 -1.12
N VAL A 31 7.78 -4.05 0.10
CA VAL A 31 9.20 -4.05 0.48
C VAL A 31 9.83 -5.41 0.15
N SER A 32 11.11 -5.42 -0.25
CA SER A 32 11.83 -6.63 -0.67
C SER A 32 11.76 -7.79 0.33
N SER A 33 11.76 -7.52 1.64
CA SER A 33 11.66 -8.55 2.68
C SER A 33 10.34 -9.34 2.64
N LEU A 34 9.28 -8.77 2.06
CA LEU A 34 7.99 -9.46 1.86
C LEU A 34 7.94 -10.27 0.57
N LEU A 35 8.90 -10.05 -0.33
CA LEU A 35 8.98 -10.72 -1.63
C LEU A 35 10.17 -11.65 -1.73
N THR A 36 10.96 -11.81 -0.68
CA THR A 36 12.15 -12.66 -0.70
C THR A 36 12.20 -13.60 0.49
N GLN A 37 12.67 -14.82 0.25
CA GLN A 37 13.05 -15.78 1.29
C GLN A 37 14.42 -15.35 1.83
N ASP A 38 14.42 -14.74 3.01
CA ASP A 38 15.63 -14.27 3.72
C ASP A 38 16.56 -13.40 2.86
N GLY A 39 15.98 -12.61 1.95
CA GLY A 39 16.73 -11.75 1.05
C GLY A 39 17.46 -12.46 -0.09
N GLN A 40 17.43 -13.79 -0.19
CA GLN A 40 18.24 -14.55 -1.14
C GLN A 40 17.51 -14.91 -2.43
N ARG A 41 16.23 -15.26 -2.35
CA ARG A 41 15.42 -15.73 -3.49
C ARG A 41 14.04 -15.10 -3.47
N LEU A 42 13.41 -14.97 -4.64
CA LEU A 42 12.04 -14.47 -4.73
C LEU A 42 11.06 -15.48 -4.10
N ASP A 43 10.22 -14.98 -3.20
CA ASP A 43 9.07 -15.72 -2.66
C ASP A 43 7.90 -15.63 -3.64
N LEU A 44 7.88 -16.56 -4.60
CA LEU A 44 6.80 -16.67 -5.59
C LEU A 44 5.42 -16.89 -4.94
N PRO A 45 5.25 -17.74 -3.91
CA PRO A 45 4.01 -17.81 -3.14
C PRO A 45 3.52 -16.46 -2.59
N ALA A 46 4.38 -15.71 -1.91
CA ALA A 46 4.05 -14.40 -1.36
C ALA A 46 3.67 -13.41 -2.47
N MET A 47 4.45 -13.37 -3.54
CA MET A 47 4.17 -12.54 -4.70
C MET A 47 2.79 -12.85 -5.32
N ARG A 48 2.46 -14.13 -5.52
CA ARG A 48 1.13 -14.55 -6.00
C ARG A 48 0.01 -14.10 -5.06
N ARG A 49 0.22 -14.20 -3.75
CA ARG A 49 -0.76 -13.74 -2.75
C ARG A 49 -0.99 -12.23 -2.85
N PHE A 50 0.05 -11.42 -3.05
CA PHE A 50 -0.10 -9.98 -3.24
C PHE A 50 -0.78 -9.65 -4.57
N MET A 51 -0.42 -10.34 -5.65
CA MET A 51 -1.06 -10.13 -6.95
C MET A 51 -2.56 -10.43 -6.91
N ARG A 52 -2.98 -11.51 -6.23
CA ARG A 52 -4.41 -11.80 -6.06
C ARG A 52 -5.18 -10.67 -5.37
N GLN A 53 -4.62 -10.10 -4.31
CA GLN A 53 -5.24 -8.96 -3.61
C GLN A 53 -5.29 -7.72 -4.50
N ILE A 54 -4.22 -7.42 -5.23
CA ILE A 54 -4.18 -6.29 -6.17
C ILE A 54 -5.22 -6.45 -7.28
N LEU A 55 -5.38 -7.67 -7.82
CA LEU A 55 -6.38 -7.96 -8.84
C LEU A 55 -7.80 -7.77 -8.30
N GLN A 56 -8.07 -8.20 -7.07
CA GLN A 56 -9.36 -7.95 -6.42
C GLN A 56 -9.63 -6.45 -6.29
N LEU A 57 -8.67 -5.66 -5.81
CA LEU A 57 -8.84 -4.20 -5.72
C LEU A 57 -9.12 -3.55 -7.09
N ARG A 58 -8.44 -4.01 -8.14
CA ARG A 58 -8.74 -3.54 -9.51
C ARG A 58 -10.14 -3.93 -9.98
N ALA A 59 -10.60 -5.14 -9.64
CA ALA A 59 -11.96 -5.59 -9.96
C ALA A 59 -13.03 -4.76 -9.23
N GLU A 60 -12.71 -4.25 -8.03
CA GLU A 60 -13.54 -3.30 -7.27
C GLU A 60 -13.47 -1.86 -7.84
N GLY A 61 -12.76 -1.64 -8.95
CA GLY A 61 -12.65 -0.34 -9.62
C GLY A 61 -11.56 0.57 -9.05
N ILE A 62 -10.72 0.08 -8.14
CA ILE A 62 -9.62 0.86 -7.55
C ILE A 62 -8.42 0.84 -8.50
N GLU A 63 -7.93 2.03 -8.84
CA GLU A 63 -6.72 2.16 -9.64
C GLU A 63 -5.49 1.87 -8.80
N VAL A 64 -4.74 0.82 -9.11
CA VAL A 64 -3.55 0.44 -8.33
C VAL A 64 -2.26 0.84 -9.05
N VAL A 65 -1.45 1.64 -8.37
CA VAL A 65 -0.04 1.88 -8.69
C VAL A 65 0.82 1.08 -7.72
N LEU A 66 1.56 0.11 -8.24
CA LEU A 66 2.44 -0.74 -7.44
C LEU A 66 3.87 -0.19 -7.47
N ILE A 67 4.46 -0.01 -6.29
CA ILE A 67 5.88 0.32 -6.12
C ILE A 67 6.55 -0.87 -5.45
N SER A 68 7.46 -1.54 -6.15
CA SER A 68 8.32 -2.58 -5.56
C SER A 68 9.73 -2.02 -5.42
N SER A 69 10.41 -2.30 -4.30
CA SER A 69 11.75 -1.75 -4.05
C SER A 69 12.85 -2.31 -4.96
N GLY A 70 12.56 -3.32 -5.80
CA GLY A 70 13.55 -4.04 -6.61
C GLY A 70 14.54 -4.81 -5.73
N PRO A 71 14.62 -6.14 -5.81
CA PRO A 71 15.62 -6.86 -5.03
C PRO A 71 17.00 -6.68 -5.67
N VAL A 72 17.84 -5.85 -5.04
CA VAL A 72 19.30 -5.78 -5.33
C VAL A 72 19.95 -7.18 -5.23
N SER A 73 19.35 -8.11 -4.49
CA SER A 73 19.87 -9.44 -4.20
C SER A 73 19.57 -10.53 -5.22
N ILE A 74 18.56 -10.38 -6.10
CA ILE A 74 18.26 -11.43 -7.11
C ILE A 74 19.35 -11.48 -8.21
N GLY A 75 20.11 -10.40 -8.40
CA GLY A 75 21.26 -10.37 -9.31
C GLY A 75 22.52 -11.07 -8.79
N LYS A 76 22.65 -11.30 -7.48
CA LYS A 76 23.85 -11.95 -6.89
C LYS A 76 23.86 -13.47 -7.09
N CYS A 77 22.70 -14.09 -7.34
CA CYS A 77 22.61 -15.52 -7.65
C CYS A 77 22.99 -15.85 -9.11
N ARG A 78 23.29 -14.82 -9.93
CA ARG A 78 23.73 -14.96 -11.34
C ARG A 78 25.15 -14.45 -11.61
N LEU A 79 25.89 -14.06 -10.58
CA LEU A 79 27.30 -13.71 -10.68
C LEU A 79 28.07 -14.74 -9.86
N GLY A 80 28.36 -15.88 -10.51
CA GLY A 80 29.43 -16.77 -10.08
C GLY A 80 30.78 -16.15 -10.33
#